data_AF-A0A919HUE8-F1
#
_entry.id   AF-A0A919HUE8-F1
#
_cell.length_a   1.000
_cell.length_b   1.000
_cell.length_c   1.000
_cell.angle_alpha   90.00
_cell.angle_beta   90.00
_cell.angle_gamma   90.00
#
_symmetry.space_group_name_H-M   'P 1'
#
loop_
_entity.id
_entity.type
_entity.pdbx_description
1 polymer ?
#
loop_
_entity_poly.entity_id
_entity_poly.type
_entity_poly.pdbx_seq_one_letter_code
_entity_poly.pdbx_strand_id
1 'polypeptide(L)'
;MQMIGVFIDTIVICTASAIIVMLAPRPDNEYTLNGIQDLQHAMSVLVGGWGAGFIALIVLLFAFSSIVANYVYAENNLVFLRLDKPRYIWGLRILTVLMVLLGTMVSLPVVWQSADIIMALMAMTNLTAILLLSPTVRIIASDYLRQRRLGIQPTFDATRYPDIDQQLAPGAWNELPRE
;
A
#
# COMPACT_ATOMS: atom_id res chain seq x y z
N MET A 1 -4.84 -2.70 12.77
CA MET A 1 -3.64 -3.43 12.28
C MET A 1 -2.95 -2.74 11.10
N GLN A 2 -3.68 -2.12 10.16
CA GLN A 2 -3.09 -1.48 8.97
C GLN A 2 -2.09 -0.34 9.27
N MET A 3 -2.34 0.48 10.32
CA MET A 3 -1.43 1.58 10.71
C MET A 3 -0.05 1.11 11.20
N ILE A 4 0.05 -0.09 11.80
CA ILE A 4 1.34 -0.64 12.27
C ILE A 4 2.22 -0.99 11.08
N GLY A 5 1.63 -1.49 9.98
CA GLY A 5 2.36 -1.79 8.76
C GLY A 5 3.06 -0.57 8.17
N VAL A 6 2.35 0.57 8.07
CA VAL A 6 2.91 1.83 7.55
C VAL A 6 4.04 2.33 8.45
N PHE A 7 3.87 2.23 9.77
CA PHE A 7 4.91 2.63 10.72
C PHE A 7 6.21 1.83 10.53
N ILE A 8 6.11 0.51 10.42
CA ILE A 8 7.28 -0.37 10.23
C ILE A 8 7.97 -0.05 8.89
N ASP A 9 7.20 0.11 7.81
CA ASP A 9 7.74 0.39 6.48
C ASP A 9 8.49 1.73 6.43
N THR A 10 7.85 2.83 6.84
CA THR A 10 8.43 4.17 6.68
C THR A 10 9.46 4.52 7.75
N ILE A 11 9.17 4.25 9.03
CA ILE A 11 10.02 4.70 10.14
C ILE A 11 11.16 3.72 10.39
N VAL A 12 10.92 2.41 10.28
CA VAL A 12 11.95 1.42 10.59
C VAL A 12 12.75 1.07 9.34
N ILE A 13 12.08 0.62 8.27
CA ILE A 13 12.74 0.06 7.09
C ILE A 13 13.36 1.16 6.19
N CYS A 14 12.57 2.16 5.79
CA CYS A 14 13.04 3.22 4.90
C CYS A 14 14.12 4.09 5.57
N THR A 15 13.97 4.40 6.85
CA THR A 15 14.96 5.23 7.57
C THR A 15 16.27 4.46 7.79
N ALA A 16 16.22 3.17 8.15
CA ALA A 16 17.43 2.35 8.23
C ALA A 16 18.17 2.28 6.89
N SER A 17 17.44 2.07 5.79
CA SER A 17 18.01 2.03 4.43
C SER A 17 18.66 3.37 4.04
N ALA A 18 18.02 4.49 4.38
CA ALA A 18 18.57 5.82 4.14
C ALA A 18 19.87 6.06 4.92
N ILE A 19 19.91 5.68 6.20
CA ILE A 19 21.12 5.81 7.04
C ILE A 19 22.27 4.96 6.48
N ILE A 20 22.00 3.74 6.02
CA ILE A 20 23.01 2.87 5.40
C ILE A 20 23.61 3.53 4.16
N VAL A 21 22.77 4.10 3.29
CA VAL A 21 23.24 4.80 2.08
C VAL A 21 24.01 6.07 2.42
N MET A 22 23.60 6.82 3.45
CA MET A 22 24.29 8.05 3.87
C MET A 22 25.65 7.79 4.55
N LEU A 23 25.82 6.64 5.20
CA LEU A 23 27.08 6.26 5.86
C LEU A 23 28.14 5.71 4.89
N ALA A 24 27.72 5.24 3.72
CA ALA A 24 28.64 4.70 2.72
C ALA A 24 29.44 5.81 2.04
N PRO A 25 30.77 5.71 1.97
CA PRO A 25 31.61 6.61 1.17
C PRO A 25 31.15 6.56 -0.29
N ARG A 26 30.75 7.70 -0.86
CA ARG A 26 30.31 7.78 -2.24
C ARG A 26 31.52 8.10 -3.13
N PRO A 27 31.84 7.29 -4.16
CA PRO A 27 32.91 7.64 -5.09
C PRO A 27 32.52 8.91 -5.87
N ASP A 28 33.42 9.88 -5.95
CA ASP A 28 33.20 11.23 -6.50
C ASP A 28 32.76 11.26 -7.99
N ASN A 29 32.73 10.11 -8.68
CA ASN A 29 32.53 9.99 -10.12
C ASN A 29 31.31 9.15 -10.56
N GLU A 30 30.47 8.64 -9.66
CA GLU A 30 29.30 7.82 -10.05
C GLU A 30 27.97 8.47 -9.65
N TYR A 31 27.49 9.39 -10.49
CA TYR A 31 26.15 9.98 -10.41
C TYR A 31 25.04 9.04 -10.98
N THR A 32 25.36 7.79 -11.29
CA THR A 32 24.52 6.91 -12.14
C THR A 32 23.98 5.66 -11.46
N LEU A 33 24.35 5.38 -10.21
CA LEU A 33 23.72 4.30 -9.46
C LEU A 33 22.34 4.79 -9.00
N ASN A 34 21.29 4.04 -9.37
CA ASN A 34 19.92 4.40 -9.07
C ASN A 34 19.34 3.48 -8.00
N GLY A 35 19.13 4.00 -6.79
CA GLY A 35 18.27 3.41 -5.76
C GLY A 35 18.82 2.11 -5.17
N ILE A 36 18.39 0.95 -5.68
CA ILE A 36 18.77 -0.37 -5.15
C ILE A 36 20.27 -0.63 -5.34
N GLN A 37 20.84 -0.15 -6.44
CA GLN A 37 22.26 -0.31 -6.73
C GLN A 37 23.14 0.50 -5.74
N ASP A 38 22.68 1.69 -5.32
CA ASP A 38 23.34 2.46 -4.26
C ASP A 38 23.34 1.68 -2.93
N LEU A 39 22.21 1.06 -2.58
CA LEU A 39 22.09 0.28 -1.34
C LEU A 39 22.97 -0.98 -1.38
N GLN A 40 23.03 -1.68 -2.51
CA GLN A 40 23.91 -2.83 -2.70
C GLN A 40 25.39 -2.43 -2.59
N HIS A 41 25.78 -1.30 -3.18
CA HIS A 41 27.13 -0.77 -3.09
C HIS A 41 27.47 -0.35 -1.66
N ALA A 42 26.60 0.43 -1.01
CA ALA A 42 26.75 0.85 0.38
C ALA A 42 26.96 -0.33 1.33
N MET A 43 26.15 -1.38 1.17
CA MET A 43 26.27 -2.59 1.98
C MET A 43 27.54 -3.39 1.67
N SER A 44 28.00 -3.41 0.42
CA SER A 44 29.27 -4.05 0.07
C SER A 44 30.47 -3.36 0.73
N VAL A 45 30.41 -2.04 0.89
CA VAL A 45 31.48 -1.23 1.51
C VAL A 45 31.43 -1.30 3.03
N LEU A 46 30.23 -1.25 3.64
CA LEU A 46 30.08 -1.27 5.11
C LEU A 46 30.27 -2.67 5.72
N VAL A 47 29.75 -3.71 5.06
CA VAL A 47 29.60 -5.06 5.64
C VAL A 47 30.49 -6.10 4.92
N GLY A 48 31.08 -5.72 3.78
CA GLY A 48 31.91 -6.57 2.94
C GLY A 48 31.15 -7.21 1.76
N GLY A 49 31.86 -7.94 0.91
CA GLY A 49 31.33 -8.43 -0.38
C GLY A 49 30.08 -9.33 -0.32
N TRP A 50 29.76 -9.92 0.84
CA TRP A 50 28.54 -10.72 1.03
C TRP A 50 27.28 -9.86 1.19
N GLY A 51 27.43 -8.59 1.60
CA GLY A 51 26.31 -7.68 1.88
C GLY A 51 25.45 -7.38 0.64
N ALA A 52 26.06 -7.28 -0.54
CA ALA A 52 25.34 -7.06 -1.79
C ALA A 52 24.40 -8.23 -2.13
N GLY A 53 24.85 -9.47 -1.95
CA GLY A 53 24.04 -10.67 -2.19
C GLY A 53 22.87 -10.79 -1.22
N PHE A 54 23.08 -10.41 0.05
CA PHE A 54 22.02 -10.38 1.06
C PHE A 54 20.92 -9.36 0.72
N ILE A 55 21.29 -8.14 0.32
CA ILE A 55 20.30 -7.13 -0.13
C ILE A 55 19.55 -7.59 -1.37
N ALA A 56 20.22 -8.21 -2.34
CA ALA A 56 19.56 -8.75 -3.52
C ALA A 56 18.47 -9.77 -3.17
N LEU A 57 18.73 -10.66 -2.20
CA LEU A 57 17.74 -11.62 -1.70
C LEU A 57 16.54 -10.93 -1.02
N ILE A 58 16.80 -9.93 -0.17
CA ILE A 58 15.73 -9.17 0.50
C ILE A 58 14.85 -8.45 -0.53
N VAL A 59 15.46 -7.75 -1.49
CA VAL A 59 14.73 -7.04 -2.54
C VAL A 59 13.90 -8.00 -3.39
N LEU A 60 14.43 -9.19 -3.70
CA LEU A 60 13.68 -10.22 -4.41
C LEU A 60 12.41 -10.63 -3.65
N LEU A 61 12.54 -10.93 -2.35
CA LEU A 61 11.41 -11.30 -1.50
C LEU A 61 10.40 -10.16 -1.36
N PHE A 62 10.88 -8.93 -1.19
CA PHE A 62 10.05 -7.74 -1.07
C PHE A 62 9.28 -7.43 -2.37
N ALA A 63 9.96 -7.51 -3.52
CA ALA A 63 9.35 -7.32 -4.82
C ALA A 63 8.30 -8.40 -5.10
N PHE A 64 8.60 -9.66 -4.78
CA PHE A 64 7.65 -10.77 -4.91
C PHE A 64 6.40 -10.54 -4.06
N SER A 65 6.57 -10.23 -2.77
CA SER A 65 5.45 -9.94 -1.88
C SER A 65 4.61 -8.75 -2.36
N SER A 66 5.27 -7.71 -2.89
CA SER A 66 4.58 -6.52 -3.41
C SER A 66 3.75 -6.82 -4.65
N ILE A 67 4.25 -7.66 -5.56
CA ILE A 67 3.50 -8.10 -6.73
C ILE A 67 2.26 -8.89 -6.31
N VAL A 68 2.41 -9.82 -5.35
CA VAL A 68 1.29 -10.63 -4.84
C VAL A 68 0.25 -9.74 -4.15
N ALA A 69 0.67 -8.80 -3.30
CA ALA A 69 -0.25 -7.88 -2.64
C ALA A 69 -1.03 -7.02 -3.67
N ASN A 70 -0.35 -6.47 -4.67
CA ASN A 70 -0.99 -5.69 -5.73
C ASN A 70 -1.94 -6.52 -6.60
N TYR A 71 -1.60 -7.78 -6.87
CA TYR A 71 -2.49 -8.72 -7.57
C TYR A 71 -3.79 -8.93 -6.79
N VAL A 72 -3.69 -9.19 -5.48
CA VAL A 72 -4.87 -9.37 -4.61
C VAL A 72 -5.73 -8.10 -4.55
N TYR A 73 -5.11 -6.91 -4.48
CA TYR A 73 -5.85 -5.65 -4.55
C TYR A 73 -6.59 -5.48 -5.89
N ALA A 74 -5.95 -5.84 -7.01
CA ALA A 74 -6.55 -5.75 -8.32
C ALA A 74 -7.69 -6.76 -8.52
N GLU A 75 -7.54 -7.98 -8.00
CA GLU A 75 -8.60 -9.00 -7.98
C GLU A 75 -9.81 -8.55 -7.16
N ASN A 76 -9.58 -8.00 -5.96
CA ASN A 76 -10.66 -7.45 -5.12
C ASN A 76 -11.41 -6.31 -5.82
N ASN A 77 -10.69 -5.40 -6.49
CA ASN A 77 -11.30 -4.32 -7.27
C ASN A 77 -12.14 -4.87 -8.43
N LEU A 78 -11.66 -5.93 -9.11
CA LEU A 78 -12.37 -6.59 -10.20
C LEU A 78 -13.67 -7.27 -9.74
N VAL A 79 -13.62 -7.93 -8.58
CA VAL A 79 -14.81 -8.52 -7.93
C VAL A 79 -15.81 -7.43 -7.55
N PHE A 80 -15.35 -6.29 -7.00
CA PHE A 80 -16.20 -5.14 -6.68
C PHE A 80 -16.92 -4.57 -7.92
N LEU A 81 -16.25 -4.56 -9.07
CA LEU A 81 -16.82 -4.17 -10.38
C LEU A 81 -17.82 -5.19 -10.96
N ARG A 82 -18.14 -6.27 -10.23
CA ARG A 82 -18.99 -7.40 -10.67
C ARG A 82 -18.49 -8.08 -11.95
N LEU A 83 -17.18 -8.04 -12.18
CA LEU A 83 -16.51 -8.73 -13.28
C LEU A 83 -15.85 -10.03 -12.78
N ASP A 84 -16.59 -10.78 -11.95
CA ASP A 84 -16.19 -12.02 -11.27
C ASP A 84 -16.03 -13.25 -12.20
N LYS A 85 -16.16 -13.06 -13.52
CA LYS A 85 -16.03 -14.16 -14.48
C LYS A 85 -14.60 -14.68 -14.50
N PRO A 86 -14.38 -16.02 -14.55
CA PRO A 86 -13.05 -16.62 -14.53
C PRO A 86 -12.14 -16.07 -15.64
N ARG A 87 -12.70 -15.69 -16.79
CA ARG A 87 -11.98 -15.06 -17.91
C ARG A 87 -11.23 -13.77 -17.52
N TYR A 88 -11.79 -12.95 -16.64
CA TYR A 88 -11.17 -11.67 -16.26
C TYR A 88 -10.08 -11.88 -15.21
N ILE A 89 -10.26 -12.85 -14.30
CA ILE A 89 -9.22 -13.24 -13.32
C ILE A 89 -8.01 -13.84 -14.03
N TRP A 90 -8.24 -14.73 -15.02
CA TRP A 90 -7.17 -15.27 -15.86
C TRP A 90 -6.49 -14.20 -16.70
N GLY A 91 -7.27 -13.26 -17.28
CA GLY A 91 -6.72 -12.10 -17.99
C GLY A 91 -5.83 -11.23 -17.10
N LEU A 92 -6.24 -10.98 -15.86
CA LEU A 92 -5.48 -10.22 -14.87
C LEU A 92 -4.17 -10.94 -14.52
N ARG A 93 -4.21 -12.26 -14.32
CA ARG A 93 -2.99 -13.06 -14.07
C ARG A 93 -2.00 -12.99 -15.23
N ILE A 94 -2.46 -13.13 -16.47
CA ILE A 94 -1.61 -13.02 -17.66
C ILE A 94 -1.04 -11.60 -17.78
N LEU A 95 -1.86 -10.58 -17.56
CA LEU A 95 -1.43 -9.18 -17.61
C LEU A 95 -0.37 -8.87 -16.54
N THR A 96 -0.53 -9.36 -15.30
CA THR A 96 0.46 -9.16 -14.24
C THR A 96 1.81 -9.78 -14.61
N VAL A 97 1.82 -11.01 -15.14
CA VAL A 97 3.06 -11.66 -15.58
C VAL A 97 3.70 -10.90 -16.74
N LEU A 98 2.89 -10.45 -17.70
CA LEU A 98 3.37 -9.67 -18.84
C LEU A 98 3.93 -8.31 -18.41
N MET A 99 3.31 -7.64 -17.45
CA MET A 99 3.80 -6.38 -16.87
C MET A 99 5.14 -6.57 -16.15
N VAL A 100 5.32 -7.67 -15.40
CA VAL A 100 6.60 -7.99 -14.77
C VAL A 100 7.69 -8.21 -15.82
N LEU A 101 7.38 -8.95 -16.90
CA LEU A 101 8.32 -9.17 -18.00
C LEU A 101 8.68 -7.85 -18.72
N LEU A 102 7.68 -7.03 -19.07
CA LEU A 102 7.90 -5.73 -19.68
C LEU A 102 8.69 -4.80 -18.75
N GLY A 103 8.46 -4.86 -17.44
CA GLY A 103 9.21 -4.08 -16.45
C GLY A 103 10.72 -4.35 -16.47
N THR A 104 11.15 -5.55 -16.85
CA THR A 104 12.59 -5.86 -17.02
C THR A 104 13.21 -5.24 -18.29
N MET A 105 12.38 -4.82 -19.25
CA MET A 105 12.81 -4.25 -20.54
C MET A 105 12.76 -2.72 -20.58
N VAL A 106 12.04 -2.09 -19.64
CA VAL A 106 11.86 -0.63 -19.58
C VAL A 106 12.90 0.01 -18.65
N SER A 107 13.35 1.22 -18.96
CA SER A 107 14.31 1.93 -18.12
C SER A 107 13.69 2.39 -16.79
N LEU A 108 14.48 2.33 -15.71
CA LEU A 108 14.03 2.70 -14.36
C LEU A 108 13.37 4.09 -14.29
N PRO A 109 13.95 5.17 -14.88
CA PRO A 109 13.34 6.50 -14.78
C PRO A 109 11.93 6.57 -15.39
N VAL A 110 11.70 5.86 -16.49
CA VAL A 110 10.40 5.82 -17.17
C VAL A 110 9.38 5.09 -16.30
N VAL A 111 9.77 3.96 -15.70
CA VAL A 111 8.90 3.21 -14.78
C VAL A 111 8.49 4.08 -13.59
N TRP A 112 9.46 4.73 -12.94
CA TRP A 112 9.19 5.61 -11.78
C TRP A 112 8.27 6.78 -12.13
N GLN A 113 8.57 7.51 -13.21
CA GLN A 113 7.72 8.63 -13.64
C GLN A 113 6.29 8.18 -13.98
N SER A 114 6.13 7.04 -14.65
CA SER A 114 4.81 6.48 -14.95
C SER A 114 4.05 6.08 -13.69
N ALA A 115 4.75 5.46 -12.72
CA ALA A 115 4.17 5.07 -11.45
C ALA A 115 3.73 6.28 -10.63
N ASP A 116 4.53 7.34 -10.58
CA ASP A 116 4.22 8.57 -9.84
C ASP A 116 2.94 9.24 -10.35
N ILE A 117 2.75 9.29 -11.68
CA ILE A 117 1.53 9.84 -12.28
C ILE A 117 0.30 9.02 -11.90
N ILE A 118 0.39 7.69 -11.98
CA ILE A 118 -0.72 6.78 -11.63
C ILE A 118 -1.03 6.87 -10.12
N MET A 119 0.00 6.91 -9.27
CA MET A 119 -0.14 7.06 -7.83
C MET A 119 -0.75 8.41 -7.47
N ALA A 120 -0.36 9.50 -8.13
CA ALA A 120 -0.95 10.82 -7.93
C ALA A 120 -2.44 10.84 -8.28
N LEU A 121 -2.84 10.21 -9.39
CA LEU A 121 -4.24 10.10 -9.79
C LEU A 121 -5.07 9.28 -8.78
N MET A 122 -4.53 8.15 -8.32
CA MET A 122 -5.16 7.32 -7.30
C MET A 122 -5.30 8.07 -5.96
N ALA A 123 -4.25 8.80 -5.56
CA ALA A 123 -4.26 9.60 -4.35
C ALA A 123 -5.28 10.73 -4.42
N MET A 124 -5.36 11.45 -5.54
CA MET A 124 -6.35 12.52 -5.73
C MET A 124 -7.79 11.99 -5.58
N THR A 125 -8.12 10.91 -6.28
CA THR A 125 -9.48 10.34 -6.23
C THR A 125 -9.84 9.84 -4.83
N ASN A 126 -8.94 9.12 -4.16
CA ASN A 126 -9.17 8.63 -2.80
C ASN A 126 -9.24 9.77 -1.78
N LEU A 127 -8.35 10.77 -1.87
CA LEU A 127 -8.35 11.91 -0.96
C LEU A 127 -9.63 12.74 -1.12
N THR A 128 -10.11 12.97 -2.34
CA THR A 128 -11.40 13.64 -2.57
C THR A 128 -12.56 12.88 -1.94
N ALA A 129 -12.59 11.55 -2.07
CA ALA A 129 -13.62 10.72 -1.43
C ALA A 129 -13.54 10.82 0.11
N ILE A 130 -12.34 10.72 0.69
CA ILE A 130 -12.14 10.85 2.14
C ILE A 130 -12.56 12.24 2.64
N LEU A 131 -12.25 13.31 1.91
CA LEU A 131 -12.66 14.67 2.28
C LEU A 131 -14.18 14.81 2.28
N LEU A 132 -14.88 14.18 1.32
CA LEU A 132 -16.34 14.19 1.27
C LEU A 132 -16.97 13.35 2.40
N LEU A 133 -16.32 12.25 2.80
CA LEU A 133 -16.74 11.40 3.93
C LEU A 133 -16.29 11.92 5.31
N SER A 134 -15.39 12.90 5.37
CA SER A 134 -14.88 13.51 6.59
C SER A 134 -15.97 13.91 7.62
N PRO A 135 -17.09 14.56 7.25
CA PRO A 135 -18.16 14.86 8.21
C PRO A 135 -18.77 13.59 8.81
N THR A 136 -19.04 12.57 7.99
CA THR A 136 -19.59 11.28 8.42
C THR A 136 -18.63 10.55 9.36
N VAL A 137 -17.34 10.49 9.02
CA VAL A 137 -16.30 9.87 9.86
C VAL A 137 -16.17 10.58 11.20
N ARG A 138 -16.28 11.92 11.24
CA ARG A 138 -16.25 12.69 12.49
C ARG A 138 -17.40 12.31 13.42
N ILE A 139 -18.61 12.16 12.89
CA ILE A 139 -19.80 11.79 13.66
C ILE A 139 -19.60 10.40 14.26
N ILE A 140 -19.24 9.42 13.43
CA ILE A 140 -19.04 8.03 13.86
C ILE A 140 -17.87 7.92 14.87
N ALA A 141 -16.76 8.61 14.62
CA ALA A 141 -15.61 8.61 15.53
C ALA A 141 -15.96 9.24 16.88
N SER A 142 -16.77 10.31 16.88
CA SER A 142 -17.24 10.95 18.11
C SER A 142 -18.16 10.03 18.92
N ASP A 143 -19.04 9.29 18.26
CA ASP A 143 -19.93 8.31 18.91
C ASP A 143 -19.13 7.12 19.47
N TYR A 144 -18.18 6.58 18.70
CA TYR A 144 -17.26 5.54 19.16
C TYR A 144 -16.46 5.99 20.40
N LEU A 145 -15.89 7.19 20.38
CA LEU A 145 -15.15 7.76 21.51
C LEU A 145 -16.05 7.99 22.72
N ARG A 146 -17.31 8.37 22.52
CA ARG A 146 -18.31 8.52 23.59
C ARG A 146 -18.63 7.18 24.22
N GLN A 147 -18.94 6.16 23.43
CA GLN A 147 -19.25 4.81 23.91
C GLN A 147 -18.06 4.20 24.67
N ARG A 148 -16.83 4.39 24.16
CA ARG A 148 -15.60 3.95 24.83
C ARG A 148 -15.35 4.66 26.15
N ARG A 149 -15.64 5.97 26.26
CA ARG A 149 -15.54 6.72 27.54
C ARG A 149 -16.59 6.28 28.56
N LEU A 150 -17.76 5.84 28.09
CA LEU A 150 -18.82 5.31 28.93
C LEU A 150 -18.57 3.87 29.40
N GLY A 151 -17.48 3.23 28.93
CA GLY A 151 -17.14 1.85 29.28
C GLY A 151 -18.09 0.79 28.69
N ILE A 152 -18.92 1.18 27.72
CA ILE A 152 -19.86 0.30 27.03
C ILE A 152 -19.16 -0.27 25.80
N GLN A 153 -19.48 -1.51 25.42
CA GLN A 153 -18.99 -2.08 24.17
C GLN A 153 -19.45 -1.20 23.00
N PRO A 154 -18.53 -0.68 22.17
CA PRO A 154 -18.92 0.26 21.14
C PRO A 154 -19.64 -0.47 20.00
N THR A 155 -20.93 -0.17 19.84
CA THR A 155 -21.79 -0.69 18.77
C THR A 155 -22.32 0.47 17.95
N PHE A 156 -22.11 0.43 16.63
CA PHE A 156 -22.68 1.41 15.72
C PHE A 156 -24.16 1.07 15.47
N ASP A 157 -25.06 2.01 15.73
CA ASP A 157 -26.49 1.89 15.46
C ASP A 157 -26.87 2.86 14.34
N ALA A 158 -27.12 2.33 13.14
CA ALA A 158 -27.42 3.11 11.95
C ALA A 158 -28.72 3.93 12.11
N THR A 159 -29.66 3.45 12.94
CA THR A 159 -30.96 4.12 13.15
C THR A 159 -30.87 5.46 13.88
N ARG A 160 -29.77 5.71 14.61
CA ARG A 160 -29.51 6.98 15.30
C ARG A 160 -29.04 8.11 14.38
N TYR A 161 -28.64 7.79 13.16
CA TYR A 161 -28.07 8.74 12.21
C TYR A 161 -28.72 8.60 10.82
N PRO A 162 -29.92 9.19 10.60
CA PRO A 162 -30.69 9.02 9.37
C PRO A 162 -29.96 9.51 8.10
N ASP A 163 -29.08 10.52 8.22
CA ASP A 163 -28.24 11.01 7.12
C ASP A 163 -27.14 10.02 6.69
N ILE A 164 -26.75 9.13 7.61
CA ILE A 164 -25.76 8.08 7.38
C ILE A 164 -26.48 6.82 6.88
N ASP A 165 -27.63 6.48 7.46
CA ASP A 165 -28.48 5.35 7.05
C ASP A 165 -28.89 5.41 5.56
N GLN A 166 -29.20 6.61 5.04
CA GLN A 166 -29.50 6.80 3.61
C GLN A 166 -28.30 6.53 2.68
N GLN A 167 -27.07 6.61 3.20
CA GLN A 167 -25.84 6.35 2.43
C GLN A 167 -25.39 4.89 2.53
N LEU A 168 -26.00 4.09 3.40
CA LEU A 168 -25.67 2.67 3.52
C LEU A 168 -26.31 1.86 2.39
N ALA A 169 -25.54 0.93 1.84
CA ALA A 169 -26.10 -0.08 0.94
C ALA A 169 -27.12 -0.95 1.71
N PRO A 170 -28.25 -1.36 1.10
CA PRO A 170 -29.25 -2.18 1.76
C PRO A 170 -28.62 -3.47 2.31
N GLY A 171 -28.70 -3.69 3.63
CA GLY A 171 -28.12 -4.87 4.28
C GLY A 171 -26.68 -4.75 4.75
N ALA A 172 -26.00 -3.60 4.55
CA ALA A 172 -24.60 -3.42 4.95
C ALA A 172 -24.36 -3.47 6.47
N TRP A 173 -25.38 -3.15 7.28
CA TRP A 173 -25.33 -3.12 8.75
C TRP A 173 -26.56 -3.73 9.43
N ASN A 174 -27.37 -4.50 8.70
CA ASN A 174 -28.62 -5.08 9.21
C ASN A 174 -28.41 -6.29 10.14
N GLU A 175 -27.16 -6.74 10.34
CA GLU A 175 -26.84 -7.77 11.31
C GLU A 175 -26.52 -7.13 12.65
N LEU A 176 -27.42 -7.31 13.63
CA LEU A 176 -27.12 -7.06 15.05
C LEU A 176 -25.83 -7.81 15.44
N PRO A 177 -25.02 -7.29 16.38
CA PRO A 177 -23.78 -7.95 16.80
C PRO A 177 -24.11 -9.39 17.18
N ARG A 178 -23.47 -10.37 16.52
CA ARG A 178 -23.58 -11.76 16.94
C ARG A 178 -22.92 -11.85 18.32
N GLU A 179 -23.74 -12.15 19.32
CA GLU A 179 -23.33 -12.40 20.71
C GLU A 179 -22.24 -13.49 20.80
#